data_AF-A0A3C0C897-F1
#
_entry.id   AF-A0A3C0C897-F1
#
_cell.length_a   1.000
_cell.length_b   1.000
_cell.length_c   1.000
_cell.angle_alpha   90.00
_cell.angle_beta   90.00
_cell.angle_gamma   90.00
#
_symmetry.space_group_name_H-M   'P 1'
#
loop_
_entity.id
_entity.type
_entity.pdbx_description
1 polymer ?
#
loop_
_entity_poly.entity_id
_entity_poly.type
_entity_poly.pdbx_seq_one_letter_code
_entity_poly.pdbx_strand_id
1 'polypeptide(L)'
;MQEAKEFPKMREIYGSLVFDQKAMKQRLPRDVYENLVGAIEGRQKLDSGIAGTVALAMKDWAVSKGASHWAHWFHPLTELTAEKHTAFVTADENGFPLESFRGEDLMQSEPDASSFPSGGTRSTFEARGYSAWDPTSPAFIIKSPKGGTLCIPSVFLAYDGTPLDLKTYLLRSMEAVESRALKMLKLFGNRGVRYVRATVGGEQEFFLLDRPRAQKRTDIRFCGRTLLGSPPPRDQKMEDHYFG
;
A
#
# COMPACT_ATOMS: atom_id res chain seq x y z
N MET A 1 -25.73 -29.52 19.05
CA MET A 1 -24.30 -29.27 19.30
C MET A 1 -23.82 -28.33 18.20
N GLN A 2 -23.35 -27.14 18.55
CA GLN A 2 -22.74 -26.23 17.59
C GLN A 2 -21.34 -26.76 17.32
N GLU A 3 -21.02 -27.10 16.06
CA GLU A 3 -19.66 -27.52 15.69
C GLU A 3 -18.66 -26.45 16.14
N ALA A 4 -17.60 -26.89 16.84
CA ALA A 4 -16.52 -26.00 17.23
C ALA A 4 -15.90 -25.44 15.96
N LYS A 5 -16.01 -24.11 15.79
CA LYS A 5 -15.47 -23.41 14.63
C LYS A 5 -13.95 -23.57 14.65
N GLU A 6 -13.41 -24.39 13.76
CA GLU A 6 -11.98 -24.63 13.68
C GLU A 6 -11.32 -23.41 13.01
N PHE A 7 -10.42 -22.75 13.75
CA PHE A 7 -9.70 -21.58 13.24
C PHE A 7 -8.33 -22.02 12.69
N PRO A 8 -7.91 -21.49 11.53
CA PRO A 8 -6.60 -21.80 10.98
C PRO A 8 -5.48 -21.32 11.92
N LYS A 9 -4.33 -21.99 11.92
CA LYS A 9 -3.23 -21.64 12.81
C LYS A 9 -2.63 -20.30 12.41
N MET A 10 -2.21 -19.50 13.40
CA MET A 10 -1.62 -18.16 13.15
C MET A 10 -0.48 -18.20 12.12
N ARG A 11 0.38 -19.22 12.18
CA ARG A 11 1.51 -19.42 11.27
C ARG A 11 1.10 -19.67 9.82
N GLU A 12 -0.12 -20.14 9.58
CA GLU A 12 -0.66 -20.43 8.25
C GLU A 12 -1.31 -19.19 7.63
N ILE A 13 -1.85 -18.29 8.46
CA ILE A 13 -2.55 -17.08 8.00
C ILE A 13 -1.64 -15.85 7.91
N TYR A 14 -0.68 -15.71 8.81
CA TYR A 14 0.20 -14.54 8.87
C TYR A 14 1.03 -14.41 7.58
N GLY A 15 0.94 -13.26 6.91
CA GLY A 15 1.65 -12.99 5.66
C GLY A 15 1.18 -13.83 4.45
N SER A 16 0.12 -14.63 4.58
CA SER A 16 -0.32 -15.58 3.54
C SER A 16 -0.82 -14.93 2.24
N LEU A 17 -1.13 -13.63 2.30
CA LEU A 17 -1.60 -12.76 1.22
C LEU A 17 -0.63 -11.60 0.95
N VAL A 18 0.64 -11.73 1.33
CA VAL A 18 1.70 -10.76 1.08
C VAL A 18 2.77 -11.39 0.19
N PHE A 19 3.17 -10.70 -0.86
CA PHE A 19 4.28 -11.10 -1.72
C PHE A 19 5.60 -10.70 -1.05
N ASP A 20 5.92 -11.37 0.05
CA ASP A 20 7.09 -11.11 0.88
C ASP A 20 8.36 -11.76 0.32
N GLN A 21 9.50 -11.58 1.00
CA GLN A 21 10.77 -12.19 0.58
C GLN A 21 10.69 -13.73 0.46
N LYS A 22 9.87 -14.39 1.28
CA LYS A 22 9.69 -15.85 1.20
C LYS A 22 8.96 -16.23 -0.09
N ALA A 23 7.88 -15.54 -0.42
CA ALA A 23 7.13 -15.73 -1.66
C ALA A 23 8.00 -15.40 -2.89
N MET A 24 8.75 -14.30 -2.84
CA MET A 24 9.69 -13.89 -3.89
C MET A 24 10.74 -14.97 -4.12
N LYS A 25 11.41 -15.47 -3.06
CA LYS A 25 12.46 -16.49 -3.16
C LYS A 25 11.98 -17.80 -3.76
N GLN A 26 10.71 -18.15 -3.57
CA GLN A 26 10.11 -19.37 -4.11
C GLN A 26 9.76 -19.27 -5.59
N ARG A 27 9.62 -18.05 -6.13
CA ARG A 27 9.04 -17.82 -7.46
C ARG A 27 9.96 -17.09 -8.43
N LEU A 28 10.94 -16.34 -7.92
CA LEU A 28 11.88 -15.60 -8.75
C LEU A 28 13.15 -16.42 -8.97
N PRO A 29 13.75 -16.32 -10.17
CA PRO A 29 15.14 -16.72 -10.39
C PRO A 29 16.07 -16.08 -9.37
N ARG A 30 17.16 -16.77 -9.03
CA ARG A 30 18.07 -16.37 -7.95
C ARG A 30 18.66 -14.97 -8.15
N ASP A 31 19.11 -14.69 -9.37
CA ASP A 31 19.67 -13.41 -9.79
C ASP A 31 18.64 -12.27 -9.68
N VAL A 32 17.41 -12.51 -10.13
CA VAL A 32 16.30 -11.54 -10.03
C VAL A 32 15.93 -11.28 -8.57
N TYR A 33 15.86 -12.33 -7.75
CA TYR A 33 15.60 -12.23 -6.31
C TYR A 33 16.70 -11.41 -5.59
N GLU A 34 17.97 -11.74 -5.81
CA GLU A 34 19.10 -11.04 -5.18
C GLU A 34 19.13 -9.56 -5.61
N ASN A 35 18.82 -9.27 -6.87
CA ASN A 35 18.72 -7.90 -7.39
C ASN A 35 17.58 -7.12 -6.71
N LEU A 36 16.37 -7.69 -6.69
CA LEU A 36 15.20 -7.06 -6.08
C LEU A 36 15.41 -6.80 -4.58
N VAL A 37 15.93 -7.79 -3.83
CA VAL A 37 16.24 -7.62 -2.40
C VAL A 37 17.34 -6.57 -2.20
N GLY A 38 18.35 -6.52 -3.08
CA GLY A 38 19.33 -5.45 -3.11
C GLY A 38 18.70 -4.05 -3.22
N ALA A 39 17.70 -3.90 -4.10
CA ALA A 39 16.96 -2.65 -4.27
C ALA A 39 16.09 -2.30 -3.04
N ILE A 40 15.38 -3.28 -2.47
CA ILE A 40 14.56 -3.12 -1.26
C ILE A 40 15.39 -2.66 -0.06
N GLU A 41 16.61 -3.17 0.06
CA GLU A 41 17.54 -2.82 1.14
C GLU A 41 18.30 -1.51 0.88
N GLY A 42 18.04 -0.83 -0.25
CA GLY A 42 18.72 0.42 -0.61
C GLY A 42 20.18 0.23 -1.01
N ARG A 43 20.61 -0.99 -1.34
CA ARG A 43 21.99 -1.29 -1.76
C ARG A 43 22.24 -0.94 -3.22
N GLN A 44 21.20 -0.92 -4.04
CA GLN A 44 21.26 -0.61 -5.47
C GLN A 44 19.95 -0.01 -5.97
N LYS A 45 19.95 0.53 -7.20
CA LYS A 45 18.70 0.92 -7.88
C LYS A 45 17.99 -0.32 -8.41
N LEU A 46 16.66 -0.25 -8.51
CA LEU A 46 15.87 -1.30 -9.14
C LEU A 46 16.21 -1.37 -10.63
N ASP A 47 16.62 -2.53 -11.10
CA ASP A 47 16.91 -2.79 -12.51
C ASP A 47 15.59 -2.97 -13.29
N SER A 48 15.35 -2.18 -14.32
CA SER A 48 14.15 -2.32 -15.15
C SER A 48 14.13 -3.64 -15.92
N GLY A 49 15.29 -4.25 -16.18
CA GLY A 49 15.41 -5.54 -16.85
C GLY A 49 14.77 -6.69 -16.07
N ILE A 50 14.67 -6.59 -14.74
CA ILE A 50 14.03 -7.63 -13.93
C ILE A 50 12.51 -7.44 -13.79
N ALA A 51 11.96 -6.28 -14.16
CA ALA A 51 10.56 -5.92 -13.93
C ALA A 51 9.58 -6.89 -14.59
N GLY A 52 9.85 -7.35 -15.81
CA GLY A 52 9.00 -8.32 -16.52
C GLY A 52 8.91 -9.66 -15.78
N THR A 53 10.04 -10.16 -15.30
CA THR A 53 10.11 -11.41 -14.53
C THR A 53 9.41 -11.28 -13.19
N VAL A 54 9.58 -10.15 -12.51
CA VAL A 54 8.90 -9.88 -11.23
C VAL A 54 7.39 -9.75 -11.42
N ALA A 55 6.95 -9.04 -12.46
CA ALA A 55 5.54 -8.88 -12.78
C ALA A 55 4.89 -10.24 -13.06
N LEU A 56 5.50 -11.09 -13.89
CA LEU A 56 5.00 -12.43 -14.15
C LEU A 56 4.87 -13.28 -12.87
N ALA A 57 5.93 -13.32 -12.05
CA ALA A 57 5.91 -14.07 -10.80
C ALA A 57 4.87 -13.54 -9.80
N MET A 58 4.68 -12.21 -9.74
CA MET A 58 3.69 -11.56 -8.89
C MET A 58 2.26 -11.83 -9.37
N LYS A 59 2.02 -11.82 -10.68
CA LYS A 59 0.75 -12.21 -11.32
C LYS A 59 0.40 -13.65 -10.98
N ASP A 60 1.30 -14.59 -11.27
CA ASP A 60 1.06 -16.02 -11.05
C ASP A 60 0.83 -16.32 -9.56
N TRP A 61 1.56 -15.63 -8.67
CA TRP A 61 1.30 -15.68 -7.25
C TRP A 61 -0.10 -15.16 -6.90
N ALA A 62 -0.48 -14.00 -7.41
CA ALA A 62 -1.76 -13.37 -7.10
C ALA A 62 -2.95 -14.18 -7.61
N VAL A 63 -2.89 -14.64 -8.86
CA VAL A 63 -3.91 -15.50 -9.48
C VAL A 63 -4.03 -16.81 -8.70
N SER A 64 -2.92 -17.43 -8.27
CA SER A 64 -2.97 -18.64 -7.42
C SER A 64 -3.65 -18.44 -6.06
N LYS A 65 -3.83 -17.17 -5.63
CA LYS A 65 -4.53 -16.78 -4.40
C LYS A 65 -5.95 -16.28 -4.66
N GLY A 66 -6.43 -16.36 -5.91
CA GLY A 66 -7.77 -15.94 -6.33
C GLY A 66 -7.88 -14.47 -6.68
N ALA A 67 -6.78 -13.78 -6.97
CA ALA A 67 -6.84 -12.41 -7.49
C ALA A 67 -7.24 -12.40 -8.97
N SER A 68 -8.20 -11.56 -9.32
CA SER A 68 -8.64 -11.32 -10.70
C SER A 68 -8.25 -9.94 -11.21
N HIS A 69 -7.91 -9.04 -10.30
CA HIS A 69 -7.53 -7.66 -10.58
C HIS A 69 -6.21 -7.30 -9.91
N TRP A 70 -5.61 -6.21 -10.37
CA TRP A 70 -4.49 -5.54 -9.73
C TRP A 70 -4.74 -4.03 -9.71
N ALA A 71 -4.07 -3.33 -8.79
CA ALA A 71 -4.13 -1.89 -8.67
C ALA A 71 -2.84 -1.35 -8.05
N HIS A 72 -2.34 -0.22 -8.57
CA HIS A 72 -1.44 0.61 -7.80
C HIS A 72 -2.20 1.18 -6.61
N TRP A 73 -1.66 0.97 -5.42
CA TRP A 73 -2.23 1.34 -4.15
C TRP A 73 -1.37 2.43 -3.52
N PHE A 74 -1.95 3.60 -3.28
CA PHE A 74 -1.23 4.77 -2.78
C PHE A 74 -2.13 5.70 -1.96
N HIS A 75 -1.52 6.63 -1.23
CA HIS A 75 -2.21 7.62 -0.40
C HIS A 75 -1.94 9.03 -0.93
N PRO A 76 -2.83 9.58 -1.79
CA PRO A 76 -2.76 10.98 -2.20
C PRO A 76 -2.83 11.94 -1.01
N LEU A 77 -2.51 13.22 -1.26
CA LEU A 77 -2.61 14.31 -0.28
C LEU A 77 -4.03 14.60 0.24
N THR A 78 -5.05 13.87 -0.23
CA THR A 78 -6.41 13.89 0.32
C THR A 78 -6.57 12.95 1.53
N GLU A 79 -5.50 12.29 1.98
CA GLU A 79 -5.43 11.37 3.12
C GLU A 79 -6.27 10.09 3.01
N LEU A 80 -6.97 9.91 1.89
CA LEU A 80 -7.68 8.68 1.56
C LEU A 80 -6.81 7.76 0.71
N THR A 81 -7.05 6.46 0.80
CA THR A 81 -6.46 5.48 -0.11
C THR A 81 -7.05 5.64 -1.51
N ALA A 82 -6.20 5.61 -2.53
CA ALA A 82 -6.60 5.56 -3.93
C ALA A 82 -6.13 4.26 -4.59
N GLU A 83 -7.02 3.69 -5.40
CA GLU A 83 -6.75 2.49 -6.19
C GLU A 83 -7.58 2.52 -7.48
N LYS A 84 -6.96 2.15 -8.59
CA LYS A 84 -7.65 1.92 -9.87
C LYS A 84 -7.49 0.45 -10.24
N HIS A 85 -8.60 -0.28 -10.27
CA HIS A 85 -8.59 -1.72 -10.51
C HIS A 85 -8.54 -2.01 -12.00
N THR A 86 -7.57 -2.83 -12.39
CA THR A 86 -7.39 -3.34 -13.75
C THR A 86 -7.48 -4.87 -13.69
N ALA A 87 -8.23 -5.49 -14.59
CA ALA A 87 -8.29 -6.95 -14.67
C ALA A 87 -6.95 -7.51 -15.16
N PHE A 88 -6.58 -8.71 -14.70
CA PHE A 88 -5.47 -9.44 -15.32
C PHE A 88 -5.83 -9.94 -16.73
N VAL A 89 -7.11 -10.16 -17.01
CA VAL A 89 -7.55 -10.72 -18.28
C VAL A 89 -7.66 -9.62 -19.34
N THR A 90 -6.99 -9.83 -20.46
CA THR A 90 -7.08 -9.07 -21.71
C THR A 90 -7.49 -9.98 -22.86
N ALA A 91 -7.92 -9.45 -23.99
CA ALA A 91 -8.13 -10.24 -25.21
C ALA A 91 -6.83 -10.33 -26.03
N ASP A 92 -6.53 -11.51 -26.56
CA ASP A 92 -5.47 -11.69 -27.55
C ASP A 92 -5.92 -11.23 -28.95
N GLU A 93 -5.03 -11.35 -29.95
CA GLU A 93 -5.30 -10.97 -31.34
C GLU A 93 -6.49 -11.72 -31.97
N ASN A 94 -6.84 -12.88 -31.42
CA ASN A 94 -7.93 -13.74 -31.88
C ASN A 94 -9.20 -13.60 -31.02
N GLY A 95 -9.17 -12.72 -30.01
CA GLY A 95 -10.29 -12.51 -29.08
C GLY A 95 -10.38 -13.51 -27.93
N PHE A 96 -9.39 -14.38 -27.72
CA PHE A 96 -9.33 -15.29 -26.58
C PHE A 96 -8.83 -14.58 -25.32
N PRO A 97 -9.31 -14.98 -24.14
CA PRO A 97 -8.85 -14.41 -22.88
C PRO A 97 -7.40 -14.82 -22.58
N LEU A 98 -6.56 -13.83 -22.30
CA LEU A 98 -5.16 -13.98 -21.92
C LEU A 98 -4.91 -13.20 -20.63
N GLU A 99 -4.34 -13.86 -19.62
CA GLU A 99 -3.91 -13.19 -18.39
C GLU A 99 -2.57 -12.48 -18.58
N SER A 100 -2.60 -11.15 -18.57
CA SER A 100 -1.46 -10.27 -18.78
C SER A 100 -1.20 -9.36 -17.58
N PHE A 101 0.07 -9.25 -17.21
CA PHE A 101 0.58 -8.24 -16.29
C PHE A 101 2.07 -8.05 -16.59
N ARG A 102 2.41 -6.91 -17.19
CA ARG A 102 3.72 -6.68 -17.79
C ARG A 102 4.62 -5.92 -16.82
N GLY A 103 5.93 -5.93 -17.07
CA GLY A 103 6.90 -5.16 -16.30
C GLY A 103 6.60 -3.65 -16.32
N GLU A 104 6.12 -3.12 -17.45
CA GLU A 104 5.65 -1.74 -17.58
C GLU A 104 4.50 -1.43 -16.63
N ASP A 105 3.49 -2.33 -16.59
CA ASP A 105 2.30 -2.19 -15.76
C ASP A 105 2.63 -2.28 -14.26
N LEU A 106 3.68 -3.04 -13.89
CA LEU A 106 4.20 -3.08 -12.53
C LEU A 106 4.97 -1.81 -12.17
N MET A 107 5.83 -1.32 -13.06
CA MET A 107 6.72 -0.20 -12.76
C MET A 107 5.98 1.12 -12.67
N GLN A 108 5.04 1.36 -13.57
CA GLN A 108 4.36 2.64 -13.68
C GLN A 108 2.93 2.48 -14.21
N SER A 109 2.01 3.27 -13.66
CA SER A 109 0.68 3.46 -14.24
C SER A 109 0.34 4.94 -14.34
N GLU A 110 -0.56 5.26 -15.27
CA GLU A 110 -1.12 6.59 -15.47
C GLU A 110 -2.56 6.64 -14.93
N PRO A 111 -2.76 6.76 -13.60
CA PRO A 111 -4.06 7.13 -13.09
C PRO A 111 -4.33 8.60 -13.45
N ASP A 112 -5.55 8.89 -13.92
CA ASP A 112 -5.97 10.27 -14.14
C ASP A 112 -5.80 11.06 -12.82
N ALA A 113 -5.04 12.16 -12.86
CA ALA A 113 -4.75 12.98 -11.70
C ALA A 113 -5.55 14.29 -11.68
N SER A 114 -6.49 14.47 -12.61
CA SER A 114 -7.34 15.65 -12.72
C SER A 114 -8.10 15.99 -11.43
N SER A 115 -8.33 15.00 -10.58
CA SER A 115 -9.04 15.15 -9.30
C SER A 115 -8.14 15.43 -8.10
N PHE A 116 -6.80 15.43 -8.24
CA PHE A 116 -5.85 15.57 -7.13
C PHE A 116 -4.98 16.84 -7.26
N PRO A 117 -4.78 17.63 -6.18
CA PRO A 117 -5.40 17.53 -4.85
C PRO A 117 -6.83 18.10 -4.79
N SER A 118 -7.24 18.87 -5.79
CA SER A 118 -8.62 19.33 -5.99
C SER A 118 -8.89 19.52 -7.48
N GLY A 119 -10.05 19.06 -7.95
CA GLY A 119 -10.44 19.16 -9.35
C GLY A 119 -10.77 20.59 -9.76
N GLY A 120 -9.83 21.28 -10.39
CA GLY A 120 -10.08 22.60 -10.99
C GLY A 120 -8.92 23.59 -11.03
N THR A 121 -7.78 23.31 -10.40
CA THR A 121 -6.64 24.26 -10.34
C THR A 121 -5.58 24.07 -11.42
N ARG A 122 -5.60 22.96 -12.18
CA ARG A 122 -4.57 22.64 -13.20
C ARG A 122 -5.18 22.58 -14.59
N SER A 123 -4.43 23.05 -15.60
CA SER A 123 -4.78 22.85 -17.01
C SER A 123 -4.91 21.35 -17.30
N THR A 124 -5.86 20.93 -18.14
CA THR A 124 -6.17 19.50 -18.38
C THR A 124 -4.99 18.68 -18.90
N PHE A 125 -3.99 19.31 -19.52
CA PHE A 125 -2.75 18.66 -19.93
C PHE A 125 -1.79 18.40 -18.75
N GLU A 126 -1.76 19.29 -17.76
CA GLU A 126 -0.89 19.22 -16.56
C GLU A 126 -1.52 18.40 -15.41
N ALA A 127 -2.76 17.98 -15.61
CA ALA A 127 -3.53 17.14 -14.72
C ALA A 127 -3.16 15.64 -14.80
N ARG A 128 -2.06 15.29 -15.46
CA ARG A 128 -1.55 13.90 -15.49
C ARG A 128 -0.77 13.59 -14.22
N GLY A 129 -0.98 12.40 -13.68
CA GLY A 129 -0.19 11.87 -12.59
C GLY A 129 0.23 10.44 -12.87
N TYR A 130 1.28 10.03 -12.18
CA TYR A 130 1.96 8.79 -12.41
C TYR A 130 2.12 8.08 -11.07
N SER A 131 1.65 6.85 -10.99
CA SER A 131 1.99 5.97 -9.89
C SER A 131 3.23 5.17 -10.25
N ALA A 132 4.22 5.13 -9.37
CA ALA A 132 5.42 4.31 -9.54
C ALA A 132 5.53 3.31 -8.39
N TRP A 133 5.83 2.05 -8.70
CA TRP A 133 5.96 1.01 -7.69
C TRP A 133 7.10 1.30 -6.72
N ASP A 134 6.81 1.18 -5.42
CA ASP A 134 7.83 1.19 -4.36
C ASP A 134 8.03 -0.24 -3.82
N PRO A 135 9.15 -0.91 -4.17
CA PRO A 135 9.42 -2.27 -3.74
C PRO A 135 9.72 -2.38 -2.23
N THR A 136 9.99 -1.27 -1.53
CA THR A 136 10.27 -1.32 -0.08
C THR A 136 9.05 -1.74 0.75
N SER A 137 7.85 -1.60 0.17
CA SER A 137 6.60 -2.11 0.74
C SER A 137 6.11 -3.29 -0.11
N PRO A 138 5.93 -4.49 0.47
CA PRO A 138 5.58 -5.66 -0.33
C PRO A 138 4.16 -5.55 -0.88
N ALA A 139 3.95 -6.03 -2.11
CA ALA A 139 2.63 -6.18 -2.69
C ALA A 139 1.77 -7.16 -1.87
N PHE A 140 0.46 -6.97 -1.86
CA PHE A 140 -0.45 -7.77 -1.05
C PHE A 140 -1.79 -7.95 -1.75
N ILE A 141 -2.61 -8.89 -1.27
CA ILE A 141 -3.92 -9.17 -1.83
C ILE A 141 -5.01 -8.79 -0.84
N ILE A 142 -5.93 -7.93 -1.28
CA ILE A 142 -7.19 -7.70 -0.59
C ILE A 142 -8.23 -8.64 -1.20
N LYS A 143 -8.84 -9.49 -0.38
CA LYS A 143 -9.94 -10.36 -0.82
C LYS A 143 -11.28 -9.61 -0.73
N SER A 144 -12.10 -9.77 -1.75
CA SER A 144 -13.51 -9.36 -1.75
C SER A 144 -14.42 -10.54 -2.13
N PRO A 145 -15.73 -10.45 -1.90
CA PRO A 145 -16.69 -11.43 -2.40
C PRO A 145 -16.68 -11.61 -3.93
N LYS A 146 -16.11 -10.65 -4.68
CA LYS A 146 -16.03 -10.66 -6.15
C LYS A 146 -14.66 -11.10 -6.69
N GLY A 147 -13.77 -11.57 -5.82
CA GLY A 147 -12.39 -11.92 -6.16
C GLY A 147 -11.36 -11.08 -5.40
N GLY A 148 -10.09 -11.45 -5.53
CA GLY A 148 -8.98 -10.69 -4.94
C GLY A 148 -8.46 -9.58 -5.86
N THR A 149 -7.89 -8.56 -5.24
CA THR A 149 -7.12 -7.51 -5.93
C THR A 149 -5.68 -7.53 -5.42
N LEU A 150 -4.73 -7.65 -6.35
CA LEU A 150 -3.31 -7.43 -6.08
C LEU A 150 -3.05 -5.92 -5.91
N CYS A 151 -2.78 -5.48 -4.69
CA CYS A 151 -2.43 -4.11 -4.37
C CYS A 151 -0.90 -3.94 -4.44
N ILE A 152 -0.45 -3.00 -5.27
CA ILE A 152 0.97 -2.69 -5.51
C ILE A 152 1.28 -1.35 -4.83
N PRO A 153 1.95 -1.35 -3.66
CA PRO A 153 2.32 -0.12 -2.97
C PRO A 153 3.12 0.81 -3.87
N SER A 154 2.66 2.04 -4.01
CA SER A 154 3.20 2.98 -4.99
C SER A 154 3.33 4.37 -4.43
N VAL A 155 4.24 5.15 -5.01
CA VAL A 155 4.27 6.60 -4.87
C VAL A 155 3.45 7.24 -5.98
N PHE A 156 2.92 8.44 -5.76
CA PHE A 156 2.13 9.16 -6.76
C PHE A 156 2.68 10.57 -6.99
N LEU A 157 3.01 10.85 -8.24
CA LEU A 157 3.71 12.07 -8.68
C LEU A 157 2.89 12.77 -9.77
N ALA A 158 2.95 14.09 -9.81
CA ALA A 158 2.49 14.88 -10.93
C ALA A 158 3.43 14.73 -12.15
N TYR A 159 2.99 15.19 -13.31
CA TYR A 159 3.79 15.19 -14.54
C TYR A 159 5.15 15.89 -14.42
N ASP A 160 5.25 16.96 -13.64
CA ASP A 160 6.49 17.68 -13.36
C ASP A 160 7.39 17.00 -12.29
N GLY A 161 6.97 15.86 -11.77
CA GLY A 161 7.65 15.14 -10.68
C GLY A 161 7.30 15.65 -9.28
N THR A 162 6.39 16.61 -9.15
CA THR A 162 5.92 17.08 -7.83
C THR A 162 5.18 15.95 -7.10
N PRO A 163 5.54 15.62 -5.84
CA PRO A 163 4.82 14.60 -5.09
C PRO A 163 3.36 14.98 -4.84
N LEU A 164 2.45 14.05 -5.11
CA LEU A 164 1.01 14.18 -4.86
C LEU A 164 0.53 13.16 -3.82
N ASP A 165 1.45 12.50 -3.11
CA ASP A 165 1.18 11.50 -2.07
C ASP A 165 1.86 11.80 -0.74
N LEU A 166 1.41 11.11 0.30
CA LEU A 166 2.03 11.15 1.63
C LEU A 166 3.33 10.33 1.70
N LYS A 167 3.40 9.24 0.93
CA LYS A 167 4.48 8.26 1.03
C LYS A 167 5.83 8.83 0.58
N THR A 168 5.86 9.63 -0.49
CA THR A 168 7.11 10.29 -0.93
C THR A 168 7.69 11.21 0.16
N TYR A 169 6.85 12.00 0.85
CA TYR A 169 7.31 12.86 1.93
C TYR A 169 7.85 12.06 3.12
N LEU A 170 7.18 10.95 3.47
CA LEU A 170 7.65 10.05 4.52
C LEU A 170 9.02 9.46 4.19
N LEU A 171 9.20 8.92 2.97
CA LEU A 171 10.48 8.34 2.54
C LEU A 171 11.62 9.36 2.57
N ARG A 172 11.39 10.58 2.08
CA ARG A 172 12.37 11.69 2.13
C ARG A 172 12.72 12.07 3.58
N SER A 173 11.73 12.09 4.47
CA SER A 173 11.96 12.39 5.89
C SER A 173 12.79 11.29 6.57
N MET A 174 12.48 10.01 6.30
CA MET A 174 13.24 8.87 6.80
C MET A 174 14.70 8.91 6.34
N GLU A 175 14.95 9.20 5.06
CA GLU A 175 16.31 9.35 4.52
C GLU A 175 17.07 10.50 5.20
N ALA A 176 16.42 11.64 5.43
CA ALA A 176 17.02 12.78 6.11
C ALA A 176 17.39 12.44 7.56
N VAL A 177 16.51 11.76 8.30
CA VAL A 177 16.75 11.31 9.67
C VAL A 177 17.91 10.30 9.71
N GLU A 178 17.89 9.30 8.84
CA GLU A 178 18.94 8.28 8.76
C GLU A 178 20.32 8.90 8.48
N SER A 179 20.41 9.79 7.49
CA SER A 179 21.66 10.47 7.12
C SER A 179 22.26 11.27 8.29
N ARG A 180 21.41 11.96 9.06
CA ARG A 180 21.84 12.74 10.23
C ARG A 180 22.23 11.84 11.39
N ALA A 181 21.46 10.79 11.66
CA ALA A 181 21.76 9.81 12.70
C ALA A 181 23.10 9.11 12.45
N LEU A 182 23.37 8.69 11.21
CA LEU A 182 24.64 8.08 10.82
C LEU A 182 25.84 9.02 11.04
N LYS A 183 25.70 10.31 10.73
CA LYS A 183 26.75 11.31 11.00
C LYS A 183 27.02 11.45 12.49
N MET A 184 25.97 11.50 13.30
CA MET A 184 26.08 11.59 14.75
C MET A 184 26.77 10.35 15.34
N LEU A 185 26.35 9.15 14.95
CA LEU A 185 26.96 7.89 15.41
C LEU A 185 28.45 7.79 15.07
N LYS A 186 28.86 8.28 13.90
CA LYS A 186 30.28 8.34 13.50
C LYS A 186 31.09 9.28 14.39
N LEU A 187 30.52 10.39 14.86
CA LEU A 187 31.18 11.31 15.80
C LEU A 187 31.41 10.66 17.17
N PHE A 188 30.49 9.78 17.62
CA PHE A 188 30.64 8.99 18.85
C PHE A 188 31.49 7.71 18.68
N GLY A 189 32.27 7.62 17.60
CA GLY A 189 33.21 6.52 17.37
C GLY A 189 32.61 5.27 16.72
N ASN A 190 31.30 5.21 16.47
CA ASN A 190 30.67 4.06 15.85
C ASN A 190 30.71 4.15 14.32
N ARG A 191 31.85 3.77 13.74
CA ARG A 191 32.10 3.84 12.28
C ARG A 191 31.60 2.63 11.50
N GLY A 192 31.18 1.56 12.17
CA GLY A 192 30.72 0.31 11.55
C GLY A 192 29.23 0.30 11.15
N VAL A 193 28.43 1.25 11.65
CA VAL A 193 27.00 1.34 11.34
C VAL A 193 26.78 1.69 9.87
N ARG A 194 25.97 0.89 9.19
CA ARG A 194 25.65 1.06 7.76
C ARG A 194 24.32 1.75 7.50
N TYR A 195 23.33 1.56 8.39
CA TYR A 195 21.98 2.11 8.26
C TYR A 195 21.38 2.40 9.64
N VAL A 196 20.40 3.29 9.69
CA VAL A 196 19.58 3.57 10.88
C VAL A 196 18.12 3.57 10.46
N ARG A 197 17.29 2.73 11.09
CA ARG A 197 15.86 2.64 10.79
C ARG A 197 15.03 3.22 11.93
N ALA A 198 14.04 4.05 11.56
CA ALA A 198 12.99 4.44 12.47
C ALA A 198 11.92 3.34 12.54
N THR A 199 11.46 3.03 13.75
CA THR A 199 10.34 2.12 14.00
C THR A 199 9.17 2.92 14.55
N VAL A 200 7.96 2.59 14.13
CA VAL A 200 6.72 3.20 14.63
C VAL A 200 5.76 2.11 15.11
N GLY A 201 5.22 2.28 16.31
CA GLY A 201 4.11 1.49 16.83
C GLY A 201 2.86 2.36 16.81
N GLY A 202 1.94 2.10 15.89
CA GLY A 202 0.68 2.82 15.81
C GLY A 202 -0.35 2.24 16.78
N GLU A 203 -0.99 3.09 17.56
CA GLU A 203 -2.18 2.77 18.33
C GLU A 203 -3.39 3.37 17.61
N GLN A 204 -4.38 2.55 17.27
CA GLN A 204 -5.55 2.98 16.52
C GLN A 204 -6.79 2.92 17.40
N GLU A 205 -7.39 4.09 17.62
CA GLU A 205 -8.67 4.23 18.32
C GLU A 205 -9.79 4.48 17.30
N PHE A 206 -10.99 3.96 17.59
CA PHE A 206 -12.18 4.17 16.78
C PHE A 206 -13.46 3.90 17.58
N PHE A 207 -14.56 4.51 17.14
CA PHE A 207 -15.90 4.24 17.66
C PHE A 207 -16.67 3.34 16.70
N LEU A 208 -17.44 2.40 17.25
CA LEU A 208 -18.37 1.58 16.48
C LEU A 208 -19.81 2.01 16.75
N LEU A 209 -20.55 2.25 15.67
CA LEU A 209 -21.97 2.56 15.71
C LEU A 209 -22.73 1.48 14.96
N ASP A 210 -23.89 1.08 15.48
CA ASP A 210 -24.83 0.24 14.76
C ASP A 210 -25.23 0.91 13.44
N ARG A 211 -25.12 0.17 12.33
CA ARG A 211 -25.29 0.72 10.97
C ARG A 211 -26.68 1.35 10.75
N PRO A 212 -27.80 0.68 11.07
CA PRO A 212 -29.13 1.30 11.02
C PRO A 212 -29.26 2.59 11.84
N ARG A 213 -28.67 2.67 13.04
CA ARG A 213 -28.68 3.89 13.87
C ARG A 213 -27.86 5.01 13.26
N ALA A 214 -26.64 4.70 12.79
CA ALA A 214 -25.78 5.67 12.13
C ALA A 214 -26.43 6.23 10.85
N GLN A 215 -27.16 5.40 10.10
CA GLN A 215 -27.84 5.83 8.87
C GLN A 215 -28.97 6.85 9.10
N LYS A 216 -29.59 6.85 10.28
CA LYS A 216 -30.61 7.82 10.68
C LYS A 216 -30.03 9.19 11.08
N ARG A 217 -28.70 9.28 11.23
CA ARG A 217 -27.98 10.48 11.65
C ARG A 217 -27.23 11.07 10.46
N THR A 218 -27.81 12.09 9.83
CA THR A 218 -27.22 12.78 8.66
C THR A 218 -25.87 13.41 8.99
N ASP A 219 -25.72 13.95 10.19
CA ASP A 219 -24.45 14.50 10.68
C ASP A 219 -23.34 13.43 10.75
N ILE A 220 -23.60 12.25 11.32
CA ILE A 220 -22.64 11.14 11.30
C ILE A 220 -22.30 10.72 9.86
N ARG A 221 -23.30 10.59 8.99
CA ARG A 221 -23.11 10.14 7.61
C ARG A 221 -22.24 11.06 6.77
N PHE A 222 -22.39 12.38 6.92
CA PHE A 222 -21.71 13.36 6.07
C PHE A 222 -20.48 13.99 6.73
N CYS A 223 -20.47 14.08 8.06
CA CYS A 223 -19.41 14.76 8.80
C CYS A 223 -18.51 13.81 9.60
N GLY A 224 -18.85 12.51 9.69
CA GLY A 224 -18.10 11.54 10.50
C GLY A 224 -18.16 11.77 12.02
N ARG A 225 -18.96 12.74 12.47
CA ARG A 225 -19.13 13.11 13.89
C ARG A 225 -20.52 13.69 14.13
N THR A 226 -20.97 13.69 15.38
CA THR A 226 -22.24 14.33 15.76
C THR A 226 -22.10 15.85 15.73
N LEU A 227 -22.99 16.55 15.03
CA LEU A 227 -23.06 18.02 15.05
C LEU A 227 -23.94 18.57 16.18
N LEU A 228 -24.93 17.76 16.59
CA LEU A 228 -25.89 18.08 17.64
C LEU A 228 -26.07 16.85 18.53
N GLY A 229 -26.22 17.07 19.83
CA GLY A 229 -26.44 16.01 20.80
C GLY A 229 -26.26 16.49 22.22
N SER A 230 -26.96 15.85 23.17
CA SER A 230 -26.66 16.02 24.58
C SER A 230 -25.34 15.29 24.91
N PRO A 231 -24.51 15.82 25.82
CA PRO A 231 -23.33 15.11 26.29
C PRO A 231 -23.69 13.70 26.78
N PRO A 232 -22.80 12.70 26.60
CA PRO A 232 -23.06 11.37 27.11
C PRO A 232 -23.22 11.41 28.64
N PRO A 233 -24.10 10.56 29.23
CA PRO A 233 -24.29 10.51 30.69
C PRO A 233 -23.01 10.19 31.47
N ARG A 234 -22.05 9.52 30.82
CA ARG A 234 -20.71 9.27 31.31
C ARG A 234 -19.73 9.84 30.29
N ASP A 235 -18.95 10.82 30.71
CA ASP A 235 -17.90 11.43 29.91
C ASP A 235 -16.82 10.37 29.63
N GLN A 236 -16.58 10.04 28.36
CA GLN A 236 -15.48 9.16 27.98
C GLN A 236 -14.23 10.03 27.87
N LYS A 237 -13.59 10.31 29.00
CA LYS A 237 -12.27 10.93 29.01
C LYS A 237 -11.24 9.90 28.55
N MET A 238 -10.35 10.34 27.67
CA MET A 238 -9.24 9.58 27.08
C MET A 238 -8.20 9.05 28.10
N GLU A 239 -8.40 9.31 29.40
CA GLU A 239 -7.47 8.94 30.48
C GLU A 239 -7.82 7.58 31.12
N ASP A 240 -8.96 6.98 30.79
CA ASP A 240 -9.38 5.67 31.30
C ASP A 240 -8.79 4.52 30.44
N HIS A 241 -7.47 4.41 30.32
CA HIS A 241 -6.85 3.25 29.65
C HIS A 241 -5.65 2.66 30.39
N TYR A 242 -5.76 1.38 30.75
CA TYR A 242 -5.08 0.23 30.10
C TYR A 242 -5.11 -1.03 30.97
N PHE A 243 -5.42 -0.89 32.27
CA PHE A 243 -5.89 -1.96 33.14
C PHE A 243 -6.98 -1.41 34.07
N GLY A 244 -8.24 -1.62 33.69
CA GLY A 244 -9.45 -1.22 34.42
C GLY A 244 -10.69 -1.80 33.76
#